data_AF-A0A1V6LVH2-F1
#
_entry.id   AF-A0A1V6LVH2-F1
#
_cell.length_a   1.000
_cell.length_b   1.000
_cell.length_c   1.000
_cell.angle_alpha   90.00
_cell.angle_beta   90.00
_cell.angle_gamma   90.00
#
_symmetry.space_group_name_H-M   'P 1'
#
loop_
_entity.id
_entity.type
_entity.pdbx_description
1 polymer ?
#
loop_
_entity_poly.entity_id
_entity_poly.type
_entity_poly.pdbx_seq_one_letter_code
_entity_poly.pdbx_strand_id
1 'polypeptide(L)'
;MVDITQKKNTYRTAIAQALVKVGSKETITAIQNGTVPKGNVFEMSRAAGFLGVKKTPDLLPDCHPLPIEHTKIDYTIDGLTIEIQVLVKTYYKTGVEVEAMHGASVVALNLYDMLKPIDKNIEISTIRLLKKTGGKSDINNL
;
A
#
# COMPACT_ATOMS: atom_id res chain seq x y z
N MET A 1 -7.32 -2.25 -22.25
CA MET A 1 -7.28 -0.88 -21.68
C MET A 1 -8.49 -0.08 -22.18
N VAL A 2 -9.16 0.69 -21.31
CA VAL A 2 -10.35 1.49 -21.67
C VAL A 2 -9.94 2.84 -22.24
N ASP A 3 -10.58 3.30 -23.32
CA ASP A 3 -10.36 4.66 -23.85
C ASP A 3 -10.88 5.72 -22.86
N ILE A 4 -9.97 6.61 -22.43
CA ILE A 4 -10.25 7.72 -21.52
C ILE A 4 -10.05 9.08 -22.17
N THR A 5 -9.85 9.16 -23.49
CA THR A 5 -9.49 10.39 -24.21
C THR A 5 -10.46 11.54 -23.94
N GLN A 6 -11.77 11.24 -23.95
CA GLN A 6 -12.86 12.21 -23.74
C GLN A 6 -13.14 12.53 -22.25
N LYS A 7 -12.48 11.84 -21.32
CA LYS A 7 -12.63 12.14 -19.88
C LYS A 7 -11.83 13.38 -19.51
N LYS A 8 -12.36 14.17 -18.57
CA LYS A 8 -11.70 15.35 -18.01
C LYS A 8 -10.73 14.94 -16.89
N ASN A 9 -9.66 15.71 -16.73
CA ASN A 9 -8.81 15.59 -15.55
C ASN A 9 -9.57 16.10 -14.31
N THR A 10 -9.50 15.34 -13.24
CA THR A 10 -10.06 15.71 -11.94
C THR A 10 -9.11 15.28 -10.85
N TYR A 11 -9.20 15.91 -9.67
CA TYR A 11 -8.49 15.44 -8.50
C TYR A 11 -9.06 14.09 -8.06
N ARG A 12 -8.18 13.14 -7.78
CA ARG A 12 -8.56 11.76 -7.46
C ARG A 12 -7.73 11.25 -6.31
N THR A 13 -8.39 10.52 -5.41
CA THR A 13 -7.74 9.92 -4.26
C THR A 13 -8.19 8.48 -4.07
N ALA A 14 -7.30 7.65 -3.56
CA ALA A 14 -7.62 6.31 -3.08
C ALA A 14 -6.87 6.01 -1.80
N ILE A 15 -7.54 5.35 -0.85
CA ILE A 15 -6.94 4.80 0.36
C ILE A 15 -7.16 3.29 0.32
N ALA A 16 -6.07 2.54 0.37
CA ALA A 16 -6.08 1.09 0.49
C ALA A 16 -5.44 0.66 1.81
N GLN A 17 -5.78 -0.55 2.23
CA GLN A 17 -5.27 -1.19 3.43
C GLN A 17 -4.61 -2.52 3.07
N ALA A 18 -3.55 -2.86 3.80
CA ALA A 18 -3.05 -4.22 3.93
C ALA A 18 -2.89 -4.60 5.42
N LEU A 19 -3.17 -5.84 5.79
CA LEU A 19 -2.94 -6.36 7.14
C LEU A 19 -1.85 -7.43 7.14
N VAL A 20 -0.87 -7.29 8.02
CA VAL A 20 0.21 -8.26 8.25
C VAL A 20 0.16 -8.74 9.68
N LYS A 21 -0.10 -10.04 9.89
CA LYS A 21 -0.07 -10.66 11.20
C LYS A 21 1.29 -11.32 11.43
N VAL A 22 1.96 -10.97 12.51
CA VAL A 22 3.21 -11.61 12.92
C VAL A 22 2.93 -12.81 13.83
N GLY A 23 3.90 -13.72 13.92
CA GLY A 23 3.80 -14.94 14.70
C GLY A 23 3.96 -14.75 16.21
N SER A 24 4.61 -13.68 16.66
CA SER A 24 4.91 -13.52 18.08
C SER A 24 5.07 -12.05 18.53
N LYS A 25 4.97 -11.84 19.86
CA LYS A 25 5.15 -10.50 20.46
C LYS A 25 6.60 -10.03 20.35
N GLU A 26 7.55 -10.95 20.37
CA GLU A 26 8.98 -10.68 20.23
C GLU A 26 9.28 -10.03 18.88
N THR A 27 8.58 -10.42 17.81
CA THR A 27 8.65 -9.77 16.49
C THR A 27 8.21 -8.30 16.56
N ILE A 28 7.08 -8.03 17.23
CA ILE A 28 6.60 -6.65 17.43
C ILE A 28 7.60 -5.82 18.25
N THR A 29 8.11 -6.39 19.35
CA THR A 29 9.12 -5.73 20.19
C THR A 29 10.39 -5.45 19.40
N ALA A 30 10.84 -6.37 18.55
CA ALA A 30 12.02 -6.17 17.71
C ALA A 30 11.82 -5.03 16.69
N ILE A 31 10.62 -4.92 16.11
CA ILE A 31 10.27 -3.80 15.22
C ILE A 31 10.30 -2.48 15.98
N GLN A 32 9.63 -2.40 17.14
CA GLN A 32 9.54 -1.19 17.96
C GLN A 32 10.90 -0.71 18.48
N ASN A 33 11.76 -1.65 18.87
CA ASN A 33 13.11 -1.34 19.38
C ASN A 33 14.16 -1.19 18.27
N GLY A 34 13.79 -1.39 16.99
CA GLY A 34 14.71 -1.29 15.86
C GLY A 34 15.80 -2.37 15.85
N THR A 35 15.55 -3.54 16.44
CA THR A 35 16.53 -4.64 16.56
C THR A 35 16.38 -5.72 15.49
N VAL A 36 15.52 -5.50 14.49
CA VAL A 36 15.41 -6.41 13.34
C VAL A 36 16.73 -6.41 12.55
N PRO A 37 17.34 -7.59 12.27
CA PRO A 37 18.67 -7.66 11.65
C PRO A 37 18.79 -6.97 10.28
N LYS A 38 17.70 -6.90 9.52
CA LYS A 38 17.65 -6.25 8.20
C LYS A 38 17.49 -4.73 8.25
N GLY A 39 17.43 -4.14 9.45
CA GLY A 39 17.32 -2.69 9.66
C GLY A 39 15.88 -2.22 9.90
N ASN A 40 15.62 -0.94 9.66
CA ASN A 40 14.32 -0.33 9.93
C ASN A 40 13.24 -0.87 8.97
N VAL A 41 12.35 -1.66 9.53
CA VAL A 41 11.29 -2.39 8.81
C VAL A 41 10.28 -1.46 8.16
N PHE A 42 9.83 -0.41 8.85
CA PHE A 42 8.82 0.51 8.33
C PHE A 42 9.38 1.43 7.27
N GLU A 43 10.57 2.00 7.48
CA GLU A 43 11.16 2.91 6.50
C GLU A 43 11.55 2.20 5.20
N MET A 44 12.11 0.98 5.29
CA MET A 44 12.40 0.19 4.09
C MET A 44 11.13 -0.21 3.34
N SER A 45 10.07 -0.60 4.07
CA SER A 45 8.80 -1.00 3.45
C SER A 45 8.05 0.18 2.84
N ARG A 46 8.17 1.37 3.43
CA ARG A 46 7.66 2.63 2.86
C ARG A 46 8.33 2.94 1.53
N ALA A 47 9.66 2.84 1.45
CA ALA A 47 10.40 3.04 0.21
C ALA A 47 9.97 2.05 -0.88
N ALA A 48 9.84 0.77 -0.54
CA ALA A 48 9.32 -0.25 -1.45
C ALA A 48 7.91 0.09 -1.95
N GLY A 49 7.01 0.55 -1.07
CA GLY A 49 5.67 0.99 -1.42
C GLY A 49 5.67 2.16 -2.41
N PHE A 50 6.51 3.18 -2.20
CA PHE A 50 6.63 4.30 -3.15
C PHE A 50 7.09 3.85 -4.55
N LEU A 51 7.98 2.85 -4.63
CA LEU A 51 8.37 2.27 -5.90
C LEU A 51 7.23 1.45 -6.52
N GLY A 52 6.55 0.63 -5.71
CA GLY A 52 5.41 -0.18 -6.14
C GLY A 52 4.29 0.66 -6.76
N VAL A 53 3.87 1.71 -6.05
CA VAL A 53 2.84 2.66 -6.53
C VAL A 53 3.18 3.21 -7.92
N LYS A 54 4.42 3.67 -8.12
CA LYS A 54 4.87 4.24 -9.41
C LYS A 54 5.00 3.20 -10.53
N LYS A 55 5.22 1.93 -10.19
CA LYS A 55 5.38 0.82 -11.14
C LYS A 55 4.09 0.02 -11.36
N THR A 56 2.96 0.46 -10.82
CA THR A 56 1.65 -0.18 -11.04
C THR A 56 1.34 -0.44 -12.52
N PRO A 57 1.47 0.52 -13.45
CA PRO A 57 1.19 0.27 -14.87
C PRO A 57 2.19 -0.69 -15.53
N ASP A 58 3.38 -0.89 -14.96
CA ASP A 58 4.37 -1.84 -15.48
C ASP A 58 3.97 -3.29 -15.15
N LEU A 59 3.19 -3.50 -14.08
CA LEU A 59 2.81 -4.83 -13.60
C LEU A 59 1.36 -5.21 -13.93
N LEU A 60 0.45 -4.23 -14.02
CA LEU A 60 -0.96 -4.45 -14.32
C LEU A 60 -1.27 -4.02 -15.76
N PRO A 61 -1.40 -4.95 -16.74
CA PRO A 61 -1.37 -4.63 -18.17
C PRO A 61 -2.43 -3.65 -18.67
N ASP A 62 -3.58 -3.60 -18.00
CA ASP A 62 -4.71 -2.74 -18.38
C ASP A 62 -4.76 -1.41 -17.61
N CYS A 63 -3.83 -1.17 -16.69
CA CYS A 63 -3.73 0.10 -15.96
C CYS A 63 -3.13 1.18 -16.85
N HIS A 64 -3.76 2.36 -16.86
CA HIS A 64 -3.21 3.50 -17.56
C HIS A 64 -1.97 4.02 -16.82
N PRO A 65 -0.87 4.33 -17.54
CA PRO A 65 0.21 5.08 -16.94
C PRO A 65 -0.29 6.48 -16.56
N LEU A 66 -0.07 6.89 -15.32
CA LEU A 66 -0.50 8.19 -14.80
C LEU A 66 0.55 8.79 -13.84
N PRO A 67 0.63 10.13 -13.74
CA PRO A 67 1.52 10.78 -12.78
C PRO A 67 0.99 10.62 -11.36
N ILE A 68 1.87 10.19 -10.45
CA ILE A 68 1.56 10.12 -9.02
C ILE A 68 1.99 11.44 -8.38
N GLU A 69 1.02 12.22 -7.91
CA GLU A 69 1.26 13.54 -7.31
C GLU A 69 1.61 13.44 -5.83
N HIS A 70 1.04 12.45 -5.14
CA HIS A 70 1.32 12.22 -3.73
C HIS A 70 1.08 10.76 -3.33
N THR A 71 1.94 10.24 -2.46
CA THR A 71 1.74 8.96 -1.79
C THR A 71 2.10 9.10 -0.32
N LYS A 72 1.24 8.59 0.56
CA LYS A 72 1.48 8.48 2.00
C LYS A 72 1.24 7.04 2.43
N ILE A 73 2.08 6.54 3.31
CA ILE A 73 1.98 5.19 3.88
C ILE A 73 1.98 5.35 5.40
N ASP A 74 1.02 4.79 6.11
CA ASP A 74 0.95 4.84 7.56
C ASP A 74 0.90 3.40 8.12
N TYR A 75 1.45 3.22 9.31
CA TYR A 75 1.49 1.94 10.02
C TYR A 75 0.86 2.07 11.39
N THR A 76 0.01 1.12 11.75
CA THR A 76 -0.57 0.99 13.09
C THR A 76 -0.32 -0.43 13.59
N ILE A 77 0.19 -0.57 14.81
CA ILE A 77 0.35 -1.88 15.46
C ILE A 77 -0.83 -2.10 16.39
N ASP A 78 -1.57 -3.18 16.18
CA ASP A 78 -2.66 -3.66 17.04
C ASP A 78 -2.42 -5.12 17.43
N GLY A 79 -1.90 -5.32 18.65
CA GLY A 79 -1.49 -6.63 19.14
C GLY A 79 -0.39 -7.24 18.27
N LEU A 80 -0.73 -8.31 17.55
CA LEU A 80 0.17 -9.00 16.59
C LEU A 80 -0.09 -8.61 15.13
N THR A 81 -0.99 -7.67 14.89
CA THR A 81 -1.36 -7.21 13.56
C THR A 81 -0.74 -5.86 13.29
N ILE A 82 -0.10 -5.72 12.13
CA ILE A 82 0.36 -4.46 11.58
C ILE A 82 -0.61 -4.07 10.48
N GLU A 83 -1.36 -3.00 10.71
CA GLU A 83 -2.18 -2.36 9.69
C GLU A 83 -1.33 -1.39 8.88
N ILE A 84 -1.46 -1.48 7.57
CA ILE A 84 -0.79 -0.62 6.60
C ILE A 84 -1.88 0.13 5.86
N GLN A 85 -1.83 1.46 5.86
CA GLN A 85 -2.70 2.30 5.05
C GLN A 85 -1.89 3.03 3.99
N VAL A 86 -2.33 2.97 2.73
CA VAL A 86 -1.69 3.63 1.60
C VAL A 86 -2.66 4.59 0.95
N LEU A 87 -2.34 5.87 1.01
CA LEU A 87 -3.05 6.96 0.34
C LEU A 87 -2.32 7.36 -0.93
N VAL A 88 -3.01 7.35 -2.06
CA VAL A 88 -2.49 7.84 -3.35
C VAL A 88 -3.38 8.97 -3.85
N LYS A 89 -2.74 10.01 -4.42
CA LYS A 89 -3.43 11.15 -5.03
C LYS A 89 -2.86 11.44 -6.41
N THR A 90 -3.74 11.85 -7.32
CA THR A 90 -3.38 12.32 -8.67
C THR A 90 -4.36 13.39 -9.15
N TYR A 91 -4.00 14.07 -10.24
CA TYR A 91 -4.91 14.88 -11.04
C TYR A 91 -4.96 14.34 -12.47
N TYR A 92 -5.91 13.45 -12.76
CA TYR A 92 -5.92 12.71 -14.03
C TYR A 92 -7.32 12.25 -14.48
N LYS A 93 -7.37 11.50 -15.60
CA LYS A 93 -8.60 11.04 -16.27
C LYS A 93 -9.19 9.75 -15.69
N THR A 94 -8.42 8.99 -14.90
CA THR A 94 -8.83 7.73 -14.27
C THR A 94 -8.38 7.66 -12.81
N GLY A 95 -9.03 6.81 -12.02
CA GLY A 95 -8.77 6.63 -10.60
C GLY A 95 -7.39 6.03 -10.28
N VAL A 96 -7.08 5.97 -8.99
CA VAL A 96 -5.81 5.46 -8.44
C VAL A 96 -6.01 4.33 -7.43
N GLU A 97 -7.12 3.60 -7.55
CA GLU A 97 -7.48 2.50 -6.66
C GLU A 97 -6.42 1.39 -6.68
N VAL A 98 -6.00 1.03 -7.89
CA VAL A 98 -5.07 -0.06 -8.15
C VAL A 98 -3.65 0.31 -7.72
N GLU A 99 -3.25 1.57 -7.88
CA GLU A 99 -1.99 2.11 -7.36
C GLU A 99 -1.94 2.01 -5.83
N ALA A 100 -3.01 2.41 -5.14
CA ALA A 100 -3.08 2.33 -3.69
C ALA A 100 -3.03 0.87 -3.19
N MET A 101 -3.82 -0.02 -3.79
CA MET A 101 -3.85 -1.44 -3.42
C MET A 101 -2.54 -2.16 -3.74
N HIS A 102 -1.93 -1.84 -4.89
CA HIS A 102 -0.62 -2.38 -5.26
C HIS A 102 0.49 -1.86 -4.35
N GLY A 103 0.45 -0.57 -3.98
CA GLY A 103 1.34 -0.03 -2.95
C GLY A 103 1.20 -0.79 -1.63
N ALA A 104 -0.03 -1.01 -1.16
CA ALA A 104 -0.30 -1.75 0.08
C ALA A 104 0.22 -3.20 0.02
N SER A 105 0.05 -3.89 -1.12
CA SER A 105 0.54 -5.26 -1.30
C SER A 105 2.07 -5.34 -1.30
N VAL A 106 2.75 -4.40 -1.97
CA VAL A 106 4.22 -4.34 -2.01
C VAL A 106 4.78 -4.02 -0.62
N VAL A 107 4.16 -3.10 0.13
CA VAL A 107 4.57 -2.80 1.51
C VAL A 107 4.43 -4.04 2.40
N ALA A 108 3.30 -4.75 2.30
CA ALA A 108 3.08 -5.97 3.08
C ALA A 108 4.08 -7.08 2.73
N LEU A 109 4.37 -7.26 1.44
CA LEU A 109 5.36 -8.24 0.99
C LEU A 109 6.78 -7.88 1.45
N ASN A 110 7.14 -6.60 1.46
CA ASN A 110 8.43 -6.17 1.96
C ASN A 110 8.55 -6.32 3.48
N LEU A 111 7.48 -6.07 4.24
CA LEU A 111 7.43 -6.38 5.67
C LEU A 111 7.73 -7.87 5.92
N TYR A 112 7.07 -8.76 5.16
CA TYR A 112 7.37 -10.20 5.22
C TYR A 112 8.85 -10.46 4.93
N ASP A 113 9.40 -9.90 3.84
CA ASP A 113 10.80 -10.09 3.47
C ASP A 113 11.80 -9.62 4.55
N MET A 114 11.45 -8.55 5.27
CA MET A 114 12.22 -7.97 6.35
C MET A 114 12.16 -8.79 7.65
N LEU A 115 11.01 -9.40 7.93
CA LEU A 115 10.73 -10.09 9.19
C LEU A 115 10.94 -11.62 9.13
N LYS A 116 10.91 -12.23 7.93
CA LYS A 116 11.11 -13.67 7.75
C LYS A 116 12.39 -14.27 8.38
N PRO A 117 13.48 -13.52 8.64
CA PRO A 117 14.63 -14.09 9.36
C PRO A 117 14.33 -14.39 10.84
N ILE A 118 13.46 -13.62 11.48
CA ILE A 118 13.17 -13.71 12.92
C ILE A 118 11.79 -14.32 13.21
N ASP A 119 10.89 -14.33 12.22
CA ASP A 119 9.53 -14.84 12.37
C ASP A 119 9.11 -15.63 11.12
N LYS A 120 8.73 -16.89 11.30
CA LYS A 120 8.33 -17.79 10.20
C LYS A 120 6.82 -17.89 10.00
N ASN A 121 6.04 -17.36 10.93
CA ASN A 121 4.58 -17.49 10.96
C ASN A 121 3.88 -16.18 10.54
N ILE A 122 4.55 -15.37 9.72
CA ILE A 122 4.00 -14.12 9.22
C ILE A 122 2.95 -14.42 8.14
N GLU A 123 1.79 -13.79 8.26
CA GLU A 123 0.68 -13.90 7.32
C GLU A 123 0.33 -12.52 6.76
N ILE A 124 0.27 -12.41 5.43
CA ILE A 124 -0.35 -11.26 4.75
C ILE A 124 -1.80 -11.67 4.47
N SER A 125 -2.76 -10.95 5.05
CA SER A 125 -4.18 -11.31 4.92
C SER A 125 -4.91 -10.37 3.97
N THR A 126 -5.58 -9.36 4.50
CA THR A 126 -6.51 -8.51 3.75
C THR A 126 -5.76 -7.42 3.00
N ILE A 127 -5.90 -7.36 1.68
CA ILE A 127 -5.61 -6.17 0.86
C ILE A 127 -6.92 -5.65 0.28
N ARG A 128 -7.31 -4.42 0.60
CA ARG A 128 -8.59 -3.86 0.13
C ARG A 128 -8.56 -2.35 -0.04
N LEU A 129 -9.44 -1.85 -0.88
CA LEU A 129 -9.74 -0.42 -0.98
C LEU A 129 -10.66 -0.02 0.18
N LEU A 130 -10.27 0.99 0.97
CA LEU A 130 -11.10 1.58 2.02
C LEU A 130 -11.94 2.72 1.45
N LYS A 131 -11.31 3.63 0.70
CA LYS A 131 -11.94 4.85 0.21
C LYS A 131 -11.43 5.21 -1.17
N LYS A 132 -12.29 5.78 -2.00
CA LYS A 132 -11.86 6.55 -3.17
C LYS A 132 -12.76 7.76 -3.40
N THR A 133 -12.15 8.82 -3.93
CA THR A 133 -12.88 10.01 -4.35
C THR A 133 -12.43 10.49 -5.71
N GLY A 134 -13.33 11.13 -6.44
CA GLY A 134 -13.04 11.80 -7.71
C GLY A 134 -13.35 10.94 -8.92
N GLY A 135 -14.08 11.51 -9.87
CA GLY A 135 -14.63 10.81 -11.02
C GLY A 135 -16.15 10.73 -10.97
N LYS A 136 -16.73 9.70 -11.60
CA LYS A 136 -18.19 9.47 -11.61
C LYS A 136 -18.69 8.69 -10.39
N SER A 137 -17.80 8.00 -9.68
CA SER A 137 -18.17 7.05 -8.62
C SER A 137 -17.19 7.17 -7.46
N ASP A 138 -17.73 7.52 -6.29
CA ASP A 138 -17.01 7.54 -5.03
C ASP A 138 -17.32 6.27 -4.22
N ILE A 139 -16.37 5.80 -3.43
CA ILE A 139 -16.59 4.74 -2.43
C ILE A 139 -16.17 5.31 -1.09
N ASN A 140 -17.12 5.37 -0.16
CA ASN A 140 -16.90 5.79 1.22
C ASN A 140 -17.29 4.62 2.14
N ASN A 141 -16.44 3.59 2.18
CA ASN A 141 -16.58 2.55 3.20
C ASN A 141 -15.75 2.99 4.40
N LEU A 142 -16.43 3.54 5.42
CA LEU A 142 -15.85 3.71 6.75
C LEU A 142 -16.05 2.40 7.53
#